data_AF-A0A5E4D0S2-F1
#
_entry.id   AF-A0A5E4D0S2-F1
#
_cell.length_a   1.000
_cell.length_b   1.000
_cell.length_c   1.000
_cell.angle_alpha   90.00
_cell.angle_beta   90.00
_cell.angle_gamma   90.00
#
_symmetry.space_group_name_H-M   'P 1'
#
loop_
_entity.id
_entity.type
_entity.pdbx_description
1 polymer ?
#
loop_
_entity_poly.entity_id
_entity_poly.type
_entity_poly.pdbx_seq_one_letter_code
_entity_poly.pdbx_strand_id
1 'polypeptide(L)' 'WDSRVPGFAFNDQFIQISTRLPSEYIYGFGEAEHTAFKRNLNWHTWGMFTRDQPPG' A
#
# COMPACT_ATOMS: atom_id res chain seq x y z
N TRP A 1 -2.82 14.51 4.46
CA TRP A 1 -3.66 13.29 4.53
C TRP A 1 -5.07 13.71 4.18
N ASP A 2 -5.67 13.16 3.14
CA ASP A 2 -7.07 13.41 2.78
C ASP A 2 -7.79 12.07 2.59
N SER A 3 -8.59 11.69 3.60
CA SER A 3 -9.38 10.45 3.63
C SER A 3 -10.83 10.64 3.18
N ARG A 4 -11.19 11.79 2.60
CA ARG A 4 -12.53 12.06 2.04
C ARG A 4 -12.70 11.40 0.67
N VAL A 5 -12.34 10.14 0.57
CA VAL A 5 -12.45 9.31 -0.64
C VAL A 5 -13.37 8.12 -0.36
N PRO A 6 -14.18 7.66 -1.33
CA PRO A 6 -15.06 6.52 -1.15
C PRO A 6 -14.30 5.22 -0.80
N GLY A 7 -14.99 4.26 -0.19
CA GLY A 7 -14.44 2.93 0.08
C GLY A 7 -13.97 2.69 1.53
N PHE A 8 -14.38 3.53 2.48
CA PHE A 8 -14.20 3.22 3.90
C PHE A 8 -15.10 2.03 4.31
N ALA A 9 -14.49 1.01 4.93
CA ALA A 9 -15.20 -0.14 5.46
C ALA A 9 -14.61 -0.53 6.82
N PHE A 10 -15.50 -0.90 7.76
CA PHE A 10 -15.11 -1.31 9.11
C PHE A 10 -15.97 -2.48 9.57
N ASN A 11 -15.35 -3.64 9.67
CA ASN A 11 -15.93 -4.90 10.11
C ASN A 11 -14.96 -5.61 11.07
N ASP A 12 -15.45 -6.60 11.82
CA ASP A 12 -14.69 -7.33 12.84
C ASP A 12 -13.34 -7.89 12.35
N GLN A 13 -13.28 -8.36 11.11
CA GLN A 13 -12.08 -8.94 10.50
C GLN A 13 -11.64 -8.22 9.21
N PHE A 14 -12.19 -7.04 8.93
CA PHE A 14 -11.85 -6.28 7.72
C PHE A 14 -11.94 -4.78 7.94
N ILE A 15 -10.82 -4.09 7.75
CA ILE A 15 -10.73 -2.63 7.83
C ILE A 15 -10.13 -2.12 6.51
N GLN A 16 -10.80 -1.17 5.87
CA GLN A 16 -10.33 -0.50 4.66
C GLN A 16 -10.37 1.02 4.85
N ILE A 17 -9.23 1.67 4.62
CA ILE A 17 -9.09 3.12 4.57
C ILE A 17 -8.33 3.51 3.30
N SER A 18 -8.71 4.63 2.70
CA SER A 18 -8.04 5.17 1.52
C SER A 18 -7.69 6.64 1.76
N THR A 19 -6.56 7.09 1.21
CA THR A 19 -6.15 8.48 1.25
C THR A 19 -5.71 8.93 -0.13
N ARG A 20 -6.11 10.15 -0.51
CA ARG A 20 -5.52 10.83 -1.66
C ARG A 20 -4.11 11.30 -1.28
N LEU A 21 -3.16 11.02 -2.16
CA LEU A 21 -1.77 11.45 -1.99
C LEU A 21 -1.61 12.87 -2.54
N PRO A 22 -0.80 13.72 -1.88
CA PRO A 22 -0.53 15.09 -2.35
C PRO A 22 0.48 15.13 -3.51
N SER A 23 1.17 14.02 -3.82
CA SER A 23 2.15 13.92 -4.90
C SER A 23 2.26 12.48 -5.45
N GLU A 24 2.90 12.32 -6.60
CA GLU A 24 3.17 11.02 -7.23
C GLU A 24 4.45 10.33 -6.70
N TYR A 25 5.08 10.86 -5.65
CA TYR A 25 6.33 10.35 -5.12
C TYR A 25 6.09 9.66 -3.78
N ILE A 26 6.11 8.33 -3.79
CA ILE A 26 6.02 7.50 -2.58
C ILE A 26 7.23 6.58 -2.50
N TYR A 27 7.73 6.38 -1.29
CA TYR A 27 8.90 5.58 -0.96
C TYR A 27 8.59 4.72 0.29
N GLY A 28 9.23 3.55 0.43
CA GLY A 28 8.98 2.61 1.52
C GLY A 28 7.94 1.52 1.17
N PHE A 29 7.28 0.99 2.20
CA PHE A 29 6.38 -0.19 2.25
C PHE A 29 7.08 -1.55 2.41
N GLY A 30 7.00 -2.14 3.61
CA GLY A 30 7.27 -3.56 3.88
C GLY A 30 8.63 -4.12 3.47
N GLU A 31 8.79 -5.43 3.69
CA GLU A 31 9.88 -6.25 3.16
C GLU A 31 9.36 -6.98 1.91
N ALA A 32 9.27 -6.23 0.81
CA ALA A 32 8.92 -6.77 -0.50
C ALA A 32 10.02 -6.40 -1.49
N GLU A 33 10.26 -7.28 -2.46
CA GLU A 33 11.25 -7.04 -3.49
C GLU A 33 10.80 -5.88 -4.38
N HIS A 34 11.64 -4.85 -4.47
CA HIS A 34 11.29 -3.58 -5.08
C HIS A 34 12.30 -3.25 -6.18
N THR A 35 11.87 -3.26 -7.44
CA THR A 35 12.73 -2.99 -8.60
C THR A 35 13.23 -1.53 -8.69
N ALA A 36 12.51 -0.58 -8.07
CA ALA A 36 12.90 0.83 -7.99
C ALA A 36 12.54 1.44 -6.64
N PHE A 37 13.28 2.47 -6.20
CA PHE A 37 13.04 3.14 -4.90
C PHE A 37 11.68 3.87 -4.88
N LYS A 38 11.33 4.58 -5.97
CA LYS A 38 10.01 5.21 -6.18
C LYS A 38 8.96 4.14 -6.48
N ARG A 39 7.82 4.19 -5.78
CA ARG A 39 6.67 3.31 -6.06
C ARG A 39 5.99 3.65 -7.38
N ASN A 40 5.59 2.61 -8.13
CA ASN A 40 4.68 2.76 -9.25
C ASN A 40 3.23 2.87 -8.72
N LEU A 41 2.50 3.90 -9.15
CA LEU A 41 1.13 4.20 -8.70
C LEU A 41 0.05 3.64 -9.63
N ASN A 42 0.42 2.97 -10.71
CA ASN A 42 -0.52 2.38 -11.66
C ASN A 42 -1.08 1.06 -11.12
N TRP A 43 -2.07 1.10 -10.22
CA TRP A 43 -2.83 -0.07 -9.74
C TRP A 43 -2.01 -1.22 -9.12
N HIS A 44 -1.05 -0.91 -8.24
CA HIS A 44 -0.24 -1.92 -7.54
C HIS A 44 -0.78 -2.19 -6.13
N THR A 45 -0.86 -3.47 -5.74
CA THR A 45 -1.21 -3.90 -4.38
C THR A 45 -0.02 -4.63 -3.75
N TRP A 46 0.39 -4.19 -2.56
CA TRP A 46 1.52 -4.75 -1.82
C TRP A 46 1.00 -5.47 -0.59
N GLY A 47 0.96 -6.80 -0.63
CA GLY A 47 0.57 -7.62 0.52
C GLY A 47 1.64 -7.57 1.61
N MET A 48 1.23 -7.36 2.86
CA MET A 48 2.14 -7.32 4.01
C MET A 48 1.71 -8.37 5.02
N PHE A 49 2.46 -9.47 5.08
CA PHE A 49 2.34 -10.49 6.09
C PHE A 49 3.70 -11.13 6.24
N THR A 50 4.21 -11.23 7.47
CA THR A 50 5.55 -11.80 7.72
C THR A 50 5.60 -13.23 7.20
N ARG A 51 6.45 -13.47 6.19
CA ARG A 51 6.59 -14.76 5.53
C ARG A 51 8.07 -14.98 5.20
N ASP A 52 8.59 -16.16 5.50
CA ASP A 52 9.93 -16.59 5.10
C ASP A 52 9.92 -16.98 3.62
N GLN A 53 10.09 -15.98 2.75
CA GLN A 53 10.16 -16.13 1.31
C GLN A 53 11.39 -15.36 0.82
N PRO A 54 12.35 -16.01 0.15
CA PRO A 54 13.49 -15.29 -0.40
C PRO A 54 13.02 -14.25 -1.44
N PRO A 55 13.62 -13.04 -1.45
CA PRO A 55 13.39 -12.08 -2.51
C PRO A 55 13.81 -12.70 -3.86
N GLY A 56 13.01 -12.48 -4.89
CA GLY A 56 13.23 -13.01 -6.24
C GLY A 56 14.26 -12.21 -7.04
#